data_AF-A0A2E6AX40-F1
#
_entry.id   AF-A0A2E6AX40-F1
#
_cell.length_a   1.000
_cell.length_b   1.000
_cell.length_c   1.000
_cell.angle_alpha   90.00
_cell.angle_beta   90.00
_cell.angle_gamma   90.00
#
_symmetry.space_group_name_H-M   'P 1'
#
loop_
_entity.id
_entity.type
_entity.pdbx_description
1 polymer ?
#
loop_
_entity_poly.entity_id
_entity_poly.type
_entity_poly.pdbx_seq_one_letter_code
_entity_poly.pdbx_strand_id
1 'polypeptide(L)' 'MKTENEMSINKIVKMIKILWKMRSWSSEYLFWRLETAYPGGWRYAIKHPFRTFNDIWNYLIWCEKMDSLNR' A
#
# COMPACT_ATOMS: atom_id res chain seq x y z
N MET A 1 -11.59 26.41 6.51
CA MET A 1 -11.91 25.09 7.11
C MET A 1 -12.09 24.12 5.96
N LYS A 2 -11.21 23.13 5.77
CA LYS A 2 -11.38 22.14 4.68
C LYS A 2 -12.55 21.23 5.04
N THR A 3 -13.43 20.96 4.08
CA THR A 3 -14.59 20.09 4.32
C THR A 3 -14.14 18.63 4.49
N GLU A 4 -14.92 17.80 5.19
CA GLU A 4 -14.58 16.37 5.41
C GLU A 4 -14.34 15.61 4.09
N ASN A 5 -15.10 15.97 3.05
CA ASN A 5 -14.90 15.44 1.69
C ASN A 5 -13.55 15.83 1.10
N GLU A 6 -13.11 17.08 1.25
CA GLU A 6 -11.80 17.52 0.77
C GLU A 6 -10.64 16.83 1.51
N MET A 7 -10.80 16.55 2.80
CA MET A 7 -9.82 15.76 3.56
C MET A 7 -9.74 14.32 3.05
N SER A 8 -10.89 13.69 2.78
CA SER A 8 -10.97 12.34 2.21
C SER A 8 -10.32 12.25 0.82
N ILE A 9 -10.64 13.19 -0.07
CA ILE A 9 -10.07 13.25 -1.43
C ILE A 9 -8.54 13.43 -1.38
N ASN A 10 -8.03 14.31 -0.52
CA ASN A 10 -6.59 14.52 -0.38
C ASN A 10 -5.85 13.25 0.06
N LYS A 11 -6.47 12.45 0.94
CA LYS A 11 -5.93 11.16 1.39
C LYS A 11 -5.86 10.16 0.23
N ILE A 12 -6.93 10.04 -0.55
CA ILE A 12 -6.99 9.17 -1.74
C ILE A 12 -5.91 9.56 -2.75
N VAL A 13 -5.74 10.86 -3.03
CA VAL A 13 -4.71 11.35 -3.95
C VAL A 13 -3.30 10.97 -3.47
N LYS A 14 -3.00 11.07 -2.17
CA LYS A 14 -1.71 10.63 -1.61
C LYS A 14 -1.49 9.14 -1.77
N MET A 15 -2.50 8.32 -1.48
CA MET A 15 -2.44 6.87 -1.65
C MET A 15 -2.17 6.47 -3.10
N ILE A 16 -2.85 7.10 -4.06
CA ILE A 16 -2.60 6.90 -5.49
C ILE A 16 -1.16 7.26 -5.86
N LYS A 17 -0.62 8.36 -5.31
CA LYS A 17 0.80 8.73 -5.54
C LYS A 17 1.77 7.70 -4.99
N ILE A 18 1.50 7.13 -3.82
CA ILE A 18 2.33 6.06 -3.24
C ILE A 18 2.26 4.81 -4.14
N LEU A 19 1.07 4.40 -4.54
CA LEU A 19 0.88 3.28 -5.49
C LEU A 19 1.61 3.53 -6.82
N TRP A 20 1.58 4.76 -7.32
CA TRP A 20 2.29 5.12 -8.53
C TRP A 20 3.81 4.98 -8.39
N LYS A 21 4.36 5.34 -7.22
CA LYS A 21 5.77 5.09 -6.91
C LYS A 21 6.07 3.60 -6.76
N MET A 22 5.14 2.81 -6.22
CA MET A 22 5.32 1.36 -6.10
C MET A 22 5.35 0.66 -7.48
N ARG A 23 4.81 1.28 -8.54
CA ARG A 23 4.88 0.74 -9.91
C ARG A 23 6.33 0.57 -10.40
N SER A 24 7.28 1.38 -9.92
CA SER A 24 8.69 1.27 -10.32
C SER A 24 9.45 0.18 -9.55
N TRP A 25 8.80 -0.53 -8.64
CA TRP A 25 9.43 -1.63 -7.93
C TRP A 25 9.74 -2.79 -8.89
N SER A 26 10.91 -3.40 -8.71
CA SER A 26 11.25 -4.59 -9.46
C SER A 26 10.30 -5.73 -9.11
N SER A 27 10.02 -6.58 -10.08
CA SER A 27 9.27 -7.83 -9.87
C SER A 27 9.93 -8.67 -8.76
N GLU A 28 11.25 -8.71 -8.72
CA GLU A 28 12.03 -9.40 -7.68
C GLU A 28 11.75 -8.85 -6.28
N TYR A 29 11.71 -7.52 -6.11
CA TYR A 29 11.35 -6.90 -4.83
C TYR A 29 9.91 -7.23 -4.42
N LEU A 30 8.99 -7.20 -5.38
CA LEU A 30 7.59 -7.59 -5.14
C LEU A 30 7.47 -9.05 -4.71
N PHE A 31 8.17 -9.97 -5.40
CA PHE A 31 8.21 -11.38 -5.03
C PHE A 31 8.82 -11.60 -3.65
N TRP A 32 9.99 -11.02 -3.38
CA TRP A 32 10.64 -11.11 -2.08
C TRP A 32 9.73 -10.60 -0.96
N ARG A 33 9.02 -9.49 -1.19
CA ARG A 33 8.07 -8.94 -0.22
C ARG A 33 6.90 -9.90 0.03
N LEU A 34 6.36 -10.53 -1.01
CA LEU A 34 5.29 -11.52 -0.87
C LEU A 34 5.77 -12.78 -0.14
N GLU A 35 6.95 -13.30 -0.48
CA GLU A 35 7.58 -14.46 0.19
C GLU A 35 7.86 -14.18 1.67
N THR A 36 8.27 -12.95 2.00
CA THR A 36 8.54 -12.55 3.39
C THR A 36 7.24 -12.33 4.18
N ALA A 37 6.21 -11.78 3.56
CA ALA A 37 4.97 -11.42 4.24
C ALA A 37 3.99 -12.59 4.41
N TYR A 38 4.02 -13.57 3.50
CA TYR A 38 3.00 -14.62 3.45
C TYR A 38 3.60 -16.03 3.40
N PRO A 39 3.02 -16.99 4.14
CA PRO A 39 3.42 -18.39 4.02
C PRO A 39 3.06 -18.91 2.62
N GLY A 40 4.08 -19.27 1.83
CA GLY A 40 3.90 -19.67 0.43
C GLY A 40 3.80 -18.50 -0.56
N GLY A 41 4.18 -17.29 -0.12
CA GLY A 41 4.47 -16.16 -0.98
C GLY A 41 3.33 -15.71 -1.87
N TRP A 42 3.63 -15.52 -3.16
CA TRP A 42 2.67 -15.04 -4.15
C TRP A 42 1.44 -15.96 -4.29
N ARG A 43 1.59 -17.26 -4.04
CA ARG A 43 0.47 -18.23 -4.10
C ARG A 43 -0.57 -17.93 -3.03
N TYR A 44 -0.13 -17.52 -1.84
CA TYR A 44 -1.04 -17.10 -0.77
C TYR A 44 -1.79 -15.83 -1.17
N ALA A 45 -1.09 -14.87 -1.76
CA ALA A 45 -1.70 -13.61 -2.20
C ALA A 45 -2.83 -13.81 -3.22
N ILE A 46 -2.66 -14.78 -4.13
CA ILE A 46 -3.68 -15.16 -5.11
C ILE A 46 -4.85 -15.92 -4.46
N LYS A 47 -4.58 -16.80 -3.50
CA LYS A 47 -5.62 -17.57 -2.80
C LYS A 47 -6.48 -16.70 -1.86
N HIS A 48 -5.93 -15.61 -1.35
CA HIS A 48 -6.60 -14.73 -0.38
C HIS A 48 -6.64 -13.26 -0.84
N PRO A 49 -7.28 -12.96 -1.98
CA PRO A 49 -7.22 -11.64 -2.61
C PRO A 49 -7.73 -10.50 -1.71
N PHE A 50 -8.82 -10.74 -0.95
CA PHE A 50 -9.36 -9.74 -0.01
C PHE A 50 -8.39 -9.41 1.13
N ARG A 51 -7.67 -10.42 1.64
CA ARG A 51 -6.69 -10.23 2.71
C ARG A 51 -5.48 -9.47 2.19
N THR A 52 -4.98 -9.87 1.02
CA THR A 52 -3.90 -9.15 0.31
C THR A 52 -4.25 -7.69 0.07
N PHE A 53 -5.48 -7.39 -0.36
CA PHE A 53 -5.94 -6.02 -0.57
C PHE A 53 -5.94 -5.21 0.73
N ASN A 54 -6.46 -5.78 1.82
CA ASN A 54 -6.46 -5.14 3.13
C ASN A 54 -5.03 -4.87 3.64
N ASP A 55 -4.11 -5.80 3.42
CA ASP A 55 -2.71 -5.67 3.84
C ASP A 55 -1.98 -4.60 3.01
N ILE A 56 -2.25 -4.51 1.70
CA ILE A 56 -1.77 -3.41 0.85
C ILE A 56 -2.33 -2.07 1.34
N TRP A 57 -3.62 -2.01 1.67
CA TRP A 57 -4.24 -0.78 2.16
C TRP A 57 -3.63 -0.30 3.48
N ASN A 58 -3.41 -1.21 4.43
CA ASN A 58 -2.72 -0.92 5.68
C ASN A 58 -1.27 -0.47 5.45
N TYR A 59 -0.58 -1.08 4.49
CA TYR A 59 0.77 -0.64 4.08
C TYR A 59 0.77 0.80 3.54
N LEU A 60 -0.20 1.18 2.70
CA LEU A 60 -0.31 2.54 2.18
C LEU A 60 -0.57 3.56 3.30
N ILE A 61 -1.43 3.22 4.27
CA ILE A 61 -1.69 4.05 5.45
C ILE A 61 -0.40 4.23 6.26
N TRP A 62 0.38 3.16 6.44
CA TRP A 62 1.65 3.23 7.13
C TRP A 62 2.65 4.13 6.39
N CYS A 63 2.76 4.01 5.06
CA CYS A 63 3.59 4.91 4.25
C CYS A 63 3.18 6.38 4.40
N GLU A 64 1.88 6.68 4.39
CA GLU A 64 1.39 8.05 4.62
C GLU A 64 1.77 8.57 6.00
N LYS A 65 1.63 7.75 7.05
CA LYS A 65 2.05 8.10 8.41
C LYS A 65 3.56 8.37 8.47
N MET A 66 4.38 7.53 7.85
CA MET A 66 5.84 7.72 7.82
C MET A 66 6.24 8.98 7.05
N ASP A 67 5.56 9.33 5.95
CA ASP A 67 5.79 10.59 5.23
C ASP A 67 5.41 11.80 6.08
N SER A 68 4.37 11.68 6.93
CA SER A 68 3.97 12.74 7.86
C SER A 68 4.90 12.90 9.06
N LEU A 69 5.57 11.83 9.50
CA LEU A 69 6.49 11.87 10.64
C LEU A 69 7.88 12.41 10.26
N ASN A 70 8.27 12.30 8.99
CA ASN A 70 9.59 12.70 8.49
C ASN A 70 9.60 14.06 7.78
N ARG A 71 8.59 14.90 8.01
CA ARG A 71 8.40 16.19 7.34
C ARG A 71 8.11 17.30 8.36
#